data_AF-A0A535QTY8-F1
#
_entry.id   AF-A0A535QTY8-F1
#
_cell.length_a   1.000
_cell.length_b   1.000
_cell.length_c   1.000
_cell.angle_alpha   90.00
_cell.angle_beta   90.00
_cell.angle_gamma   90.00
#
_symmetry.space_group_name_H-M   'P 1'
#
loop_
_entity.id
_entity.type
_entity.pdbx_description
1 polymer ?
#
loop_
_entity_poly.entity_id
_entity_poly.type
_entity_poly.pdbx_seq_one_letter_code
_entity_poly.pdbx_strand_id
1 'polypeptide(L)'
;MSQPAQYAAAGPDQPVKRPGKTRLFLVPVGIVVLLLAIPGGVYAFSQNQLSQAQASESRGAYSQALDQYATVESVAGNAASRLLLGELADRAQSGTAETHFLWGVQLTKAGKFVDSEAQLRAAIKIGLADWVTRANAALADLFTAWGQSLVANKQFQAGIDKYRMVATVDATGNLTASTNAGLATAYDGFAQWYTQQEPADYPNALTWYENLVKEFPDSPEGKLAQAGALPQTLYNAGLAFVQQMRFQQARDAMTELVTDYPKTTWAAQANTALHADQPLTGTLVLSDQTPTPVANRLVRIATHWKIVKPHTYDDSGGKIYSTSTDAKGNFKVMMPPGQNYLITWWDPTRSTFVTTFLSDNVPVNQITINALEPAHTTVATS
;
A
#
# COMPACT_ATOMS: atom_id res chain seq x y z
N MET A 1 -15.66 -14.07 -17.03
CA MET A 1 -16.78 -15.02 -16.92
C MET A 1 -16.33 -16.34 -17.51
N SER A 2 -16.07 -17.34 -16.66
CA SER A 2 -15.72 -18.69 -17.09
C SER A 2 -16.39 -19.66 -16.11
N GLN A 3 -17.36 -20.41 -16.61
CA GLN A 3 -18.14 -21.40 -15.88
C GLN A 3 -17.30 -22.64 -15.50
N PRO A 4 -17.72 -23.39 -14.46
CA PRO A 4 -16.97 -24.50 -13.88
C PRO A 4 -17.10 -25.80 -14.70
N ALA A 5 -16.07 -26.63 -14.65
CA ALA A 5 -16.07 -27.96 -15.27
C ALA A 5 -17.02 -28.93 -14.54
N GLN A 6 -17.81 -29.64 -15.34
CA GLN A 6 -18.89 -30.55 -14.96
C GLN A 6 -18.38 -31.90 -14.43
N TYR A 7 -19.09 -32.40 -13.42
CA TYR A 7 -19.04 -33.79 -12.95
C TYR A 7 -19.50 -34.75 -14.06
N ALA A 8 -18.74 -35.82 -14.30
CA ALA A 8 -19.14 -36.94 -15.16
C ALA A 8 -19.44 -38.19 -14.32
N ALA A 9 -20.54 -38.86 -14.68
CA ALA A 9 -21.14 -39.98 -13.97
C ALA A 9 -20.45 -41.33 -14.24
N ALA A 10 -20.60 -42.25 -13.27
CA ALA A 10 -20.15 -43.62 -13.32
C ALA A 10 -20.95 -44.47 -14.34
N GLY A 11 -20.24 -45.35 -15.06
CA GLY A 11 -20.78 -46.43 -15.90
C GLY A 11 -20.17 -47.78 -15.52
N PRO A 12 -20.74 -48.91 -15.99
CA PRO A 12 -21.31 -49.94 -15.09
C PRO A 12 -20.46 -51.20 -14.83
N ASP A 13 -20.88 -51.92 -13.77
CA ASP A 13 -20.60 -53.31 -13.34
C ASP A 13 -20.49 -54.33 -14.49
N GLN A 14 -19.68 -55.40 -14.51
CA GLN A 14 -19.26 -56.46 -13.54
C GLN A 14 -18.20 -57.37 -14.28
N PRO A 15 -17.57 -58.48 -13.77
CA PRO A 15 -18.07 -59.41 -12.74
C PRO A 15 -17.09 -59.91 -11.65
N VAL A 16 -17.75 -60.25 -10.54
CA VAL A 16 -17.45 -61.18 -9.44
C VAL A 16 -16.26 -62.15 -9.64
N LYS A 17 -15.25 -62.02 -8.77
CA LYS A 17 -14.35 -63.13 -8.40
C LYS A 17 -14.69 -63.63 -6.99
N ARG A 18 -15.01 -64.93 -6.92
CA ARG A 18 -15.25 -65.73 -5.70
C ARG A 18 -14.02 -65.77 -4.77
N PRO A 19 -14.21 -66.07 -3.48
CA PRO A 19 -13.27 -65.72 -2.42
C PRO A 19 -12.07 -66.69 -2.38
N GLY A 20 -10.89 -66.15 -2.66
CA GLY A 20 -9.62 -66.81 -2.39
C GLY A 20 -9.21 -66.57 -0.94
N LYS A 21 -9.26 -67.65 -0.14
CA LYS A 21 -8.62 -67.87 1.17
C LYS A 21 -7.87 -66.66 1.75
N THR A 22 -8.45 -66.06 2.78
CA THR A 22 -7.81 -65.18 3.75
C THR A 22 -6.56 -65.85 4.32
N ARG A 23 -5.38 -65.47 3.82
CA ARG A 23 -4.14 -65.63 4.59
C ARG A 23 -4.03 -64.39 5.47
N LEU A 24 -4.50 -64.56 6.70
CA LEU A 24 -4.28 -63.66 7.81
C LEU A 24 -2.75 -63.53 7.98
N PHE A 25 -2.16 -62.47 7.42
CA PHE A 25 -0.84 -62.03 7.87
C PHE A 25 -1.05 -61.37 9.23
N LEU A 26 -1.04 -62.22 10.26
CA LEU A 26 -0.71 -61.87 11.63
C LEU A 26 0.69 -61.25 11.60
N VAL A 27 0.76 -59.93 11.46
CA VAL A 27 1.94 -59.15 11.87
C VAL A 27 2.00 -59.24 13.40
N PRO A 28 3.15 -59.57 14.00
CA PRO A 28 3.22 -60.02 15.38
C PRO A 28 3.14 -58.83 16.35
N VAL A 29 1.91 -58.37 16.63
CA VAL A 29 1.61 -57.50 17.77
C VAL A 29 1.68 -58.29 19.10
N GLY A 30 1.80 -59.62 19.04
CA GLY A 30 1.72 -60.50 20.22
C GLY A 30 3.03 -60.90 20.92
N ILE A 31 4.22 -60.47 20.46
CA ILE A 31 5.51 -60.88 21.08
C ILE A 31 6.23 -59.71 21.79
N VAL A 32 5.73 -58.47 21.69
CA VAL A 32 6.31 -57.35 22.45
C VAL A 32 5.86 -57.34 23.91
N VAL A 33 4.76 -58.03 24.26
CA VAL A 33 4.19 -57.95 25.62
C VAL A 33 4.94 -58.78 26.68
N LEU A 34 5.78 -59.75 26.31
CA LEU A 34 6.47 -60.60 27.29
C LEU A 34 7.92 -60.19 27.63
N LEU A 35 8.55 -59.29 26.86
CA LEU A 35 9.88 -58.74 27.15
C LEU A 35 9.83 -57.44 27.99
N LEU A 36 8.63 -56.92 28.26
CA LEU A 36 8.39 -55.67 29.01
C LEU A 36 8.40 -55.86 30.54
N ALA A 37 8.59 -57.08 31.04
CA ALA A 37 8.61 -57.38 32.47
C ALA A 37 10.00 -57.15 33.13
N ILE A 38 11.03 -56.83 32.34
CA ILE A 38 12.37 -56.50 32.85
C ILE A 38 12.72 -55.07 32.38
N PRO A 39 13.02 -54.13 33.29
CA PRO A 39 13.38 -52.75 32.96
C PRO A 39 14.41 -52.58 31.83
N GLY A 40 15.32 -53.55 31.66
CA GLY A 40 16.36 -53.54 30.63
C GLY A 40 15.86 -53.75 29.18
N GLY A 41 14.78 -54.49 28.97
CA GLY A 41 14.24 -54.73 27.61
C GLY A 41 13.59 -53.48 27.02
N VAL A 42 12.84 -52.76 27.86
CA VAL A 42 12.21 -51.48 27.51
C VAL A 42 13.28 -50.41 27.22
N TYR A 43 14.31 -50.33 28.07
CA TYR A 43 15.44 -49.43 27.88
C TYR A 43 16.16 -49.67 26.55
N ALA A 44 16.54 -50.92 26.25
CA ALA A 44 17.26 -51.26 25.01
C ALA A 44 16.43 -50.96 23.74
N PHE A 45 15.12 -51.21 23.79
CA PHE A 45 14.21 -50.85 22.70
C PHE A 45 14.13 -49.33 22.51
N SER A 46 13.88 -48.57 23.58
CA SER A 46 13.81 -47.10 23.53
C SER A 46 15.14 -46.48 23.07
N GLN A 47 16.28 -47.01 23.51
CA GLN A 47 17.60 -46.53 23.08
C GLN A 47 17.86 -46.82 21.59
N ASN A 48 17.47 -47.99 21.09
CA ASN A 48 17.59 -48.31 19.67
C ASN A 48 16.69 -47.40 18.82
N GLN A 49 15.46 -47.14 19.26
CA GLN A 49 14.55 -46.23 18.56
C GLN A 49 15.05 -44.78 18.58
N LEU A 50 15.62 -44.33 19.69
CA LEU A 50 16.26 -43.01 19.78
C LEU A 50 17.42 -42.88 18.79
N SER A 51 18.28 -43.91 18.70
CA SER A 51 19.39 -43.93 17.74
C SER A 51 18.91 -43.92 16.29
N GLN A 52 17.84 -44.66 15.98
CA GLN A 52 17.22 -44.64 14.65
C GLN A 52 16.62 -43.28 14.32
N ALA A 53 15.97 -42.62 15.28
CA ALA A 53 15.42 -41.27 15.10
C ALA A 53 16.52 -40.26 14.71
N GLN A 54 17.64 -40.27 15.43
CA GLN A 54 18.80 -39.43 15.13
C GLN A 54 19.41 -39.75 13.74
N ALA A 55 19.45 -41.03 13.36
CA ALA A 55 19.90 -41.43 12.03
C ALA A 55 18.94 -40.98 10.91
N SER A 56 17.63 -40.99 11.15
CA SER A 56 16.63 -40.49 10.21
C SER A 56 16.71 -38.97 10.07
N GLU A 57 16.85 -38.25 11.18
CA GLU A 57 17.01 -36.79 11.23
C GLU A 57 18.25 -36.33 10.47
N SER A 58 19.42 -36.96 10.71
CA SER A 58 20.66 -36.63 9.99
C SER A 58 20.60 -36.88 8.48
N ARG A 59 19.68 -37.74 8.02
CA ARG A 59 19.41 -37.98 6.59
C ARG A 59 18.32 -37.06 6.01
N GLY A 60 17.75 -36.17 6.82
CA GLY A 60 16.63 -35.31 6.44
C GLY A 60 15.28 -36.03 6.32
N ALA A 61 15.17 -37.27 6.84
CA ALA A 61 13.93 -38.03 6.86
C ALA A 61 13.07 -37.64 8.08
N TYR A 62 12.70 -36.36 8.17
CA TYR A 62 12.12 -35.77 9.38
C TYR A 62 10.80 -36.42 9.81
N SER A 63 9.90 -36.76 8.87
CA SER A 63 8.65 -37.48 9.22
C SER A 63 8.94 -38.81 9.92
N GLN A 64 9.90 -39.57 9.41
CA GLN A 64 10.29 -40.86 10.00
C GLN A 64 10.96 -40.66 11.37
N ALA A 65 11.80 -39.62 11.50
CA ALA A 65 12.42 -39.28 12.78
C ALA A 65 11.37 -38.93 13.84
N LEU A 66 10.34 -38.14 13.50
CA LEU A 66 9.24 -37.80 14.41
C LEU A 66 8.45 -39.04 14.85
N ASP A 67 8.13 -39.97 13.95
CA ASP A 67 7.44 -41.22 14.31
C ASP A 67 8.28 -42.07 15.29
N GLN A 68 9.60 -42.09 15.09
CA GLN A 68 10.55 -42.81 15.95
C GLN A 68 10.68 -42.14 17.33
N TYR A 69 10.79 -40.81 17.40
CA TYR A 69 10.79 -40.08 18.66
C TYR A 69 9.47 -40.21 19.43
N ALA A 70 8.33 -40.11 18.75
CA ALA A 70 7.01 -40.31 19.37
C ALA A 70 6.86 -41.73 19.96
N THR A 71 7.45 -42.73 19.31
CA THR A 71 7.52 -44.09 19.86
C THR A 71 8.30 -44.12 21.18
N VAL A 72 9.47 -43.47 21.24
CA VAL A 72 10.27 -43.37 22.48
C VAL A 72 9.50 -42.63 23.57
N GLU A 73 8.86 -41.50 23.26
CA GLU A 73 8.04 -40.73 24.20
C GLU A 73 6.87 -41.54 24.75
N SER A 74 6.18 -42.33 23.91
CA SER A 74 5.06 -43.17 24.36
C SER A 74 5.48 -44.28 25.34
N VAL A 75 6.68 -44.84 25.14
CA VAL A 75 7.20 -45.95 25.95
C VAL A 75 7.90 -45.45 27.22
N ALA A 76 8.73 -44.40 27.10
CA ALA A 76 9.53 -43.87 28.20
C ALA A 76 8.81 -42.77 29.01
N GLY A 77 7.81 -42.10 28.42
CA GLY A 77 7.10 -40.96 29.02
C GLY A 77 5.91 -41.33 29.92
N ASN A 78 5.53 -42.61 30.00
CA ASN A 78 4.45 -43.03 30.91
C ASN A 78 4.90 -42.91 32.39
N ALA A 79 3.95 -42.68 33.30
CA ALA A 79 4.26 -42.37 34.70
C ALA A 79 5.05 -43.48 35.44
N ALA A 80 4.85 -44.75 35.08
CA ALA A 80 5.54 -45.88 35.70
C ALA A 80 6.97 -46.05 35.17
N SER A 81 7.18 -45.81 33.88
CA SER A 81 8.45 -45.96 33.19
C SER A 81 9.36 -44.73 33.33
N ARG A 82 8.80 -43.54 33.60
CA ARG A 82 9.57 -42.30 33.75
C ARG A 82 10.59 -42.36 34.90
N LEU A 83 10.31 -43.14 35.95
CA LEU A 83 11.23 -43.35 37.07
C LEU A 83 12.55 -44.01 36.65
N LEU A 84 12.55 -44.77 35.54
CA LEU A 84 13.71 -45.53 35.06
C LEU A 84 14.22 -45.04 33.69
N LEU A 85 13.33 -44.45 32.88
CA LEU A 85 13.58 -44.07 31.49
C LEU A 85 13.44 -42.55 31.26
N GLY A 86 13.32 -41.76 32.32
CA GLY A 86 13.09 -40.31 32.23
C GLY A 86 14.09 -39.60 31.32
N GLU A 87 15.37 -39.96 31.39
CA GLU A 87 16.40 -39.40 30.51
C GLU A 87 16.14 -39.70 29.02
N LEU A 88 15.69 -40.90 28.68
CA LEU A 88 15.36 -41.25 27.28
C LEU A 88 14.11 -40.48 26.81
N ALA A 89 13.12 -40.29 27.68
CA ALA A 89 11.95 -39.48 27.38
C ALA A 89 12.34 -38.01 27.14
N ASP A 90 13.18 -37.44 28.00
CA ASP A 90 13.63 -36.04 27.89
C ASP A 90 14.50 -35.85 26.62
N ARG A 91 15.38 -36.82 26.29
CA ARG A 91 16.16 -36.83 25.04
C ARG A 91 15.26 -36.95 23.81
N ALA A 92 14.23 -37.79 23.86
CA ALA A 92 13.28 -37.92 22.76
C ALA A 92 12.50 -36.62 22.55
N GLN A 93 12.02 -35.99 23.62
CA GLN A 93 11.33 -34.71 23.56
C GLN A 93 12.21 -33.58 22.98
N SER A 94 13.49 -33.54 23.38
CA SER A 94 14.46 -32.63 22.76
C SER A 94 14.70 -32.94 21.28
N GLY A 95 14.80 -34.22 20.91
CA GLY A 95 14.96 -34.65 19.52
C GLY A 95 13.74 -34.33 18.65
N THR A 96 12.52 -34.48 19.18
CA THR A 96 11.28 -34.05 18.51
C THR A 96 11.31 -32.55 18.21
N ALA A 97 11.78 -31.73 19.16
CA ALA A 97 11.91 -30.28 18.96
C ALA A 97 12.98 -29.93 17.92
N GLU A 98 14.14 -30.59 17.97
CA GLU A 98 15.21 -30.44 17.00
C GLU A 98 14.74 -30.80 15.58
N THR A 99 14.07 -31.94 15.42
CA THR A 99 13.56 -32.40 14.13
C THR A 99 12.56 -31.41 13.53
N HIS A 100 11.60 -30.93 14.33
CA HIS A 100 10.66 -29.90 13.89
C HIS A 100 11.37 -28.60 13.48
N PHE A 101 12.36 -28.18 14.27
CA PHE A 101 13.16 -27.00 13.97
C PHE A 101 13.93 -27.15 12.64
N LEU A 102 14.68 -28.24 12.48
CA LEU A 102 15.49 -28.50 11.27
C LEU A 102 14.61 -28.63 10.03
N TRP A 103 13.47 -29.31 10.15
CA TRP A 103 12.52 -29.42 9.06
C TRP A 103 11.95 -28.05 8.65
N GLY A 104 11.54 -27.24 9.62
CA GLY A 104 11.08 -25.87 9.37
C GLY A 104 12.13 -25.03 8.64
N VAL A 105 13.36 -25.01 9.13
CA VAL A 105 14.48 -24.28 8.49
C VAL A 105 14.70 -24.76 7.05
N GLN A 106 14.63 -26.06 6.78
CA GLN A 106 14.75 -26.58 5.41
C GLN A 106 13.58 -26.16 4.52
N LEU A 107 12.35 -26.15 5.04
CA LEU A 107 11.16 -25.71 4.31
C LEU A 107 11.22 -24.21 3.98
N THR A 108 11.74 -23.38 4.88
CA THR A 108 12.01 -21.96 4.62
C THR A 108 12.93 -21.78 3.42
N LYS A 109 14.05 -22.53 3.39
CA LYS A 109 14.99 -22.51 2.25
C LYS A 109 14.36 -22.98 0.95
N ALA A 110 13.38 -23.87 1.03
CA ALA A 110 12.62 -24.36 -0.12
C ALA A 110 11.46 -23.43 -0.54
N GLY A 111 11.25 -22.30 0.14
CA GLY A 111 10.13 -21.39 -0.12
C GLY A 111 8.76 -21.93 0.30
N LYS A 112 8.71 -23.05 1.04
CA LYS A 112 7.48 -23.67 1.55
C LYS A 112 7.10 -23.03 2.89
N PHE A 113 6.75 -21.75 2.84
CA PHE A 113 6.65 -20.91 4.03
C PHE A 113 5.54 -21.34 5.01
N VAL A 114 4.38 -21.76 4.50
CA VAL A 114 3.26 -22.24 5.32
C VAL A 114 3.63 -23.51 6.08
N ASP A 115 4.21 -24.49 5.39
CA ASP A 115 4.66 -25.74 6.01
C ASP A 115 5.78 -25.46 7.03
N SER A 116 6.70 -24.55 6.71
CA SER A 116 7.78 -24.15 7.61
C SER A 116 7.24 -23.56 8.92
N GLU A 117 6.27 -22.63 8.85
CA GLU A 117 5.66 -22.02 10.02
C GLU A 117 5.05 -23.08 10.94
N ALA A 118 4.34 -24.06 10.37
CA ALA A 118 3.75 -25.15 11.13
C ALA A 118 4.80 -25.98 11.89
N GLN A 119 5.92 -26.32 11.25
CA GLN A 119 7.00 -27.07 11.88
C GLN A 119 7.70 -26.26 12.99
N LEU A 120 8.02 -25.00 12.74
CA LEU A 120 8.67 -24.15 13.75
C LEU A 120 7.77 -23.89 14.96
N ARG A 121 6.46 -23.69 14.75
CA ARG A 121 5.49 -23.59 15.86
C ARG A 121 5.35 -24.90 16.63
N ALA A 122 5.47 -26.06 15.98
CA ALA A 122 5.48 -27.35 16.67
C ALA A 122 6.69 -27.47 17.60
N ALA A 123 7.88 -27.03 17.17
CA ALA A 123 9.07 -26.98 18.03
C ALA A 123 8.86 -26.08 19.26
N ILE A 124 8.22 -24.91 19.10
CA ILE A 124 7.89 -24.00 20.22
C ILE A 124 6.91 -24.67 21.20
N LYS A 125 5.89 -25.36 20.68
CA LYS A 125 4.84 -25.99 21.48
C LYS A 125 5.38 -27.05 22.45
N ILE A 126 6.53 -27.65 22.16
CA ILE A 126 7.19 -28.63 23.04
C ILE A 126 7.65 -27.98 24.37
N GLY A 127 7.86 -26.65 24.38
CA GLY A 127 8.05 -25.88 25.62
C GLY A 127 9.45 -25.94 26.23
N LEU A 128 10.44 -26.50 25.53
CA LEU A 128 11.83 -26.50 25.96
C LEU A 128 12.47 -25.13 25.66
N ALA A 129 12.97 -24.44 26.69
CA ALA A 129 13.40 -23.04 26.62
C ALA A 129 14.39 -22.74 25.47
N ASP A 130 15.41 -23.60 25.30
CA ASP A 130 16.41 -23.45 24.24
C ASP A 130 15.78 -23.56 22.84
N TRP A 131 14.86 -24.50 22.67
CA TRP A 131 14.18 -24.73 21.39
C TRP A 131 13.14 -23.65 21.11
N VAL A 132 12.42 -23.15 22.12
CA VAL A 132 11.54 -22.00 21.99
C VAL A 132 12.33 -20.79 21.47
N THR A 133 13.52 -20.55 22.05
CA THR A 133 14.39 -19.44 21.63
C THR A 133 14.86 -19.61 20.19
N ARG A 134 15.40 -20.79 19.83
CA ARG A 134 15.89 -21.08 18.47
C ARG A 134 14.77 -21.04 17.43
N ALA A 135 13.62 -21.62 17.73
CA ALA A 135 12.49 -21.68 16.80
C ALA A 135 11.84 -20.31 16.60
N ASN A 136 11.78 -19.46 17.64
CA ASN A 136 11.33 -18.07 17.48
C ASN A 136 12.28 -17.26 16.57
N ALA A 137 13.60 -17.42 16.74
CA ALA A 137 14.56 -16.80 15.83
C ALA A 137 14.38 -17.29 14.37
N ALA A 138 14.19 -18.61 14.18
CA ALA A 138 13.93 -19.15 12.84
C ALA A 138 12.56 -18.73 12.27
N LEU A 139 11.53 -18.50 13.09
CA LEU A 139 10.27 -17.90 12.64
C LEU A 139 10.47 -16.46 12.17
N ALA A 140 11.32 -15.71 12.86
CA ALA A 140 11.67 -14.35 12.48
C ALA A 140 12.36 -14.31 11.10
N ASP A 141 13.32 -15.21 10.87
CA ASP A 141 13.97 -15.40 9.57
C ASP A 141 12.98 -15.84 8.49
N LEU A 142 12.07 -16.78 8.82
CA LEU A 142 11.00 -17.25 7.93
C LEU A 142 10.11 -16.09 7.48
N PHE A 143 9.61 -15.27 8.42
CA PHE A 143 8.72 -14.16 8.09
C PHE A 143 9.41 -13.09 7.24
N THR A 144 10.69 -12.85 7.48
CA THR A 144 11.51 -11.97 6.65
C THR A 144 11.61 -12.50 5.21
N ALA A 145 12.00 -13.78 5.04
CA ALA A 145 12.12 -14.40 3.72
C ALA A 145 10.78 -14.48 2.98
N TRP A 146 9.69 -14.77 3.70
CA TRP A 146 8.35 -14.81 3.15
C TRP A 146 7.88 -13.41 2.71
N GLY A 147 8.08 -12.39 3.56
CA GLY A 147 7.80 -10.99 3.23
C GLY A 147 8.51 -10.56 1.95
N GLN A 148 9.82 -10.85 1.85
CA GLN A 148 10.62 -10.54 0.66
C GLN A 148 10.07 -11.23 -0.60
N SER A 149 9.71 -12.51 -0.51
CA SER A 149 9.14 -13.26 -1.64
C SER A 149 7.79 -12.68 -2.09
N LEU A 150 6.92 -12.30 -1.15
CA LEU A 150 5.62 -11.69 -1.46
C LEU A 150 5.78 -10.33 -2.14
N VAL A 151 6.68 -9.47 -1.64
CA VAL A 151 6.98 -8.16 -2.24
C VAL A 151 7.55 -8.32 -3.65
N ALA A 152 8.47 -9.27 -3.87
CA ALA A 152 9.01 -9.56 -5.19
C ALA A 152 7.92 -9.99 -6.20
N ASN A 153 6.85 -10.63 -5.72
CA ASN A 153 5.68 -11.00 -6.50
C ASN A 153 4.59 -9.90 -6.55
N LYS A 154 4.91 -8.67 -6.15
CA LYS A 154 4.00 -7.51 -6.07
C LYS A 154 2.80 -7.73 -5.13
N GLN A 155 2.88 -8.69 -4.22
CA GLN A 155 1.90 -8.91 -3.15
C GLN A 155 2.25 -8.06 -1.93
N PHE A 156 2.31 -6.74 -2.12
CA PHE A 156 2.88 -5.79 -1.16
C PHE A 156 2.23 -5.86 0.22
N GLN A 157 0.89 -5.79 0.29
CA GLN A 157 0.18 -5.84 1.57
C GLN A 157 0.48 -7.12 2.37
N ALA A 158 0.40 -8.28 1.71
CA ALA A 158 0.72 -9.56 2.34
C ALA A 158 2.20 -9.61 2.79
N GLY A 159 3.11 -9.05 2.00
CA GLY A 159 4.52 -8.95 2.36
C GLY A 159 4.77 -8.07 3.59
N ILE A 160 4.13 -6.90 3.64
CA ILE A 160 4.15 -5.98 4.80
C ILE A 160 3.62 -6.67 6.05
N ASP A 161 2.51 -7.39 5.93
CA ASP A 161 1.93 -8.12 7.06
C ASP A 161 2.90 -9.18 7.59
N LYS A 162 3.63 -9.88 6.70
CA LYS A 162 4.66 -10.83 7.11
C LYS A 162 5.87 -10.18 7.77
N TYR A 163 6.38 -9.07 7.25
CA TYR A 163 7.44 -8.34 7.95
C TYR A 163 7.01 -7.89 9.35
N ARG A 164 5.77 -7.42 9.51
CA ARG A 164 5.24 -7.03 10.83
C ARG A 164 5.16 -8.19 11.82
N MET A 165 5.03 -9.44 11.36
CA MET A 165 5.06 -10.61 12.23
C MET A 165 6.43 -10.85 12.88
N VAL A 166 7.53 -10.34 12.32
CA VAL A 166 8.89 -10.51 12.88
C VAL A 166 8.97 -9.95 14.31
N ALA A 167 8.39 -8.78 14.55
CA ALA A 167 8.38 -8.15 15.87
C ALA A 167 7.65 -8.96 16.96
N THR A 168 6.81 -9.93 16.56
CA THR A 168 6.08 -10.80 17.50
C THR A 168 6.92 -11.98 18.01
N VAL A 169 8.02 -12.29 17.33
CA VAL A 169 8.87 -13.47 17.61
C VAL A 169 10.34 -13.10 17.87
N ASP A 170 10.82 -11.96 17.37
CA ASP A 170 12.19 -11.47 17.63
C ASP A 170 12.25 -10.60 18.89
N ALA A 171 12.21 -11.26 20.05
CA ALA A 171 12.30 -10.55 21.34
C ALA A 171 13.65 -9.81 21.55
N THR A 172 14.69 -10.24 20.84
CA THR A 172 16.04 -9.64 20.91
C THR A 172 16.21 -8.42 20.01
N GLY A 173 15.31 -8.22 19.05
CA GLY A 173 15.37 -7.14 18.07
C GLY A 173 16.51 -7.27 17.06
N ASN A 174 17.14 -8.44 16.94
CA ASN A 174 18.30 -8.67 16.06
C ASN A 174 17.98 -8.43 14.59
N LEU A 175 16.73 -8.66 14.17
CA LEU A 175 16.26 -8.48 12.79
C LEU A 175 15.52 -7.16 12.58
N THR A 176 15.45 -6.28 13.58
CA THR A 176 14.71 -5.01 13.48
C THR A 176 15.22 -4.18 12.29
N ALA A 177 16.53 -4.03 12.15
CA ALA A 177 17.12 -3.22 11.09
C ALA A 177 16.84 -3.79 9.68
N SER A 178 17.02 -5.10 9.49
CA SER A 178 16.76 -5.75 8.20
C SER A 178 15.27 -5.78 7.85
N THR A 179 14.41 -5.99 8.85
CA THR A 179 12.95 -5.97 8.68
C THR A 179 12.45 -4.57 8.34
N ASN A 180 12.97 -3.54 9.01
CA ASN A 180 12.62 -2.15 8.69
C ASN A 180 13.08 -1.76 7.29
N ALA A 181 14.26 -2.22 6.85
CA ALA A 181 14.69 -2.03 5.47
C ALA A 181 13.73 -2.73 4.48
N GLY A 182 13.35 -3.98 4.76
CA GLY A 182 12.37 -4.71 3.94
C GLY A 182 10.99 -4.05 3.89
N LEU A 183 10.51 -3.49 5.01
CA LEU A 183 9.27 -2.70 5.07
C LEU A 183 9.37 -1.42 4.25
N ALA A 184 10.48 -0.68 4.37
CA ALA A 184 10.70 0.53 3.58
C ALA A 184 10.66 0.24 2.08
N THR A 185 11.37 -0.78 1.62
CA THR A 185 11.31 -1.25 0.22
C THR A 185 9.89 -1.68 -0.19
N ALA A 186 9.15 -2.35 0.70
CA ALA A 186 7.77 -2.77 0.42
C ALA A 186 6.82 -1.57 0.27
N TYR A 187 6.93 -0.55 1.11
CA TYR A 187 6.11 0.65 1.05
C TYR A 187 6.40 1.45 -0.21
N ASP A 188 7.68 1.66 -0.55
CA ASP A 188 8.09 2.30 -1.80
C ASP A 188 7.54 1.56 -3.03
N GLY A 189 7.73 0.24 -3.07
CA GLY A 189 7.21 -0.60 -4.15
C GLY A 189 5.68 -0.53 -4.28
N PHE A 190 4.95 -0.48 -3.16
CA PHE A 190 3.49 -0.37 -3.19
C PHE A 190 3.03 1.00 -3.68
N ALA A 191 3.68 2.08 -3.23
CA ALA A 191 3.40 3.43 -3.71
C ALA A 191 3.64 3.54 -5.23
N GLN A 192 4.77 3.01 -5.72
CA GLN A 192 5.08 2.95 -7.16
C GLN A 192 4.04 2.14 -7.95
N TRP A 193 3.54 1.05 -7.39
CA TRP A 193 2.50 0.25 -8.04
C TRP A 193 1.21 1.04 -8.28
N TYR A 194 0.82 1.93 -7.35
CA TYR A 194 -0.34 2.80 -7.52
C TYR A 194 -0.13 3.90 -8.58
N THR A 195 1.10 4.43 -8.70
CA THR A 195 1.40 5.43 -9.75
C THR A 195 1.43 4.83 -11.16
N GLN A 196 1.61 3.51 -11.28
CA GLN A 196 1.65 2.78 -12.55
C GLN A 196 0.29 2.18 -12.97
N GLN A 197 -0.78 2.37 -12.19
CA GLN A 197 -2.12 1.92 -12.59
C GLN A 197 -2.64 2.72 -13.80
N GLU A 198 -3.62 2.14 -14.50
CA GLU A 198 -4.34 2.82 -15.58
C GLU A 198 -5.85 2.90 -15.25
N PRO A 199 -6.37 4.06 -14.81
CA PRO A 199 -5.64 5.31 -14.51
C PRO A 199 -4.83 5.22 -13.20
N ALA A 200 -3.80 6.07 -13.07
CA ALA A 200 -2.95 6.12 -11.88
C ALA A 200 -3.77 6.54 -10.65
N ASP A 201 -3.52 5.87 -9.52
CA ASP A 201 -4.18 6.13 -8.24
C ASP A 201 -3.27 6.94 -7.32
N TYR A 202 -3.16 8.24 -7.64
CA TYR A 202 -2.31 9.16 -6.88
C TYR A 202 -2.67 9.27 -5.39
N PRO A 203 -3.95 9.31 -4.96
CA PRO A 203 -4.29 9.35 -3.54
C PRO A 203 -3.68 8.19 -2.73
N ASN A 204 -3.78 6.96 -3.24
CA ASN A 204 -3.17 5.81 -2.57
C ASN A 204 -1.65 5.83 -2.66
N ALA A 205 -1.07 6.24 -3.79
CA ALA A 205 0.39 6.38 -3.92
C ALA A 205 0.96 7.37 -2.89
N LEU A 206 0.33 8.55 -2.73
CA LEU A 206 0.72 9.56 -1.75
C LEU A 206 0.65 9.02 -0.33
N THR A 207 -0.45 8.36 0.03
CA THR A 207 -0.63 7.74 1.36
C THR A 207 0.53 6.79 1.69
N TRP A 208 0.94 5.93 0.74
CA TRP A 208 2.03 4.98 0.98
C TRP A 208 3.41 5.65 1.05
N TYR A 209 3.66 6.67 0.23
CA TYR A 209 4.90 7.44 0.34
C TYR A 209 4.98 8.26 1.63
N GLU A 210 3.89 8.87 2.08
CA GLU A 210 3.81 9.59 3.35
C GLU A 210 4.07 8.64 4.53
N ASN A 211 3.46 7.45 4.52
CA ASN A 211 3.70 6.44 5.53
C ASN A 211 5.16 5.96 5.51
N LEU A 212 5.78 5.81 4.33
CA LEU A 212 7.20 5.46 4.20
C LEU A 212 8.11 6.51 4.86
N VAL A 213 7.90 7.79 4.56
CA VAL A 213 8.68 8.88 5.17
C VAL A 213 8.43 8.95 6.67
N LYS A 214 7.18 8.76 7.11
CA LYS A 214 6.81 8.86 8.52
C LYS A 214 7.37 7.71 9.36
N GLU A 215 7.26 6.48 8.87
CA GLU A 215 7.65 5.28 9.62
C GLU A 215 9.14 4.94 9.44
N PHE A 216 9.72 5.28 8.29
CA PHE A 216 11.10 4.94 7.95
C PHE A 216 11.90 6.15 7.39
N PRO A 217 11.94 7.31 8.08
CA PRO A 217 12.54 8.54 7.58
C PRO A 217 14.04 8.41 7.25
N ASP A 218 14.75 7.56 7.99
CA ASP A 218 16.20 7.38 7.83
C ASP A 218 16.59 6.33 6.78
N SER A 219 15.62 5.55 6.27
CA SER A 219 15.85 4.57 5.23
C SER A 219 16.26 5.25 3.91
N PRO A 220 17.04 4.58 3.04
CA PRO A 220 17.33 5.08 1.70
C PRO A 220 16.07 5.44 0.92
N GLU A 221 15.05 4.58 0.96
CA GLU A 221 13.76 4.76 0.31
C GLU A 221 13.00 5.96 0.89
N GLY A 222 12.95 6.12 2.22
CA GLY A 222 12.32 7.26 2.87
C GLY A 222 12.96 8.60 2.49
N LYS A 223 14.30 8.65 2.42
CA LYS A 223 15.03 9.85 1.97
C LYS A 223 14.74 10.18 0.51
N LEU A 224 14.71 9.16 -0.36
CA LEU A 224 14.38 9.33 -1.78
C LEU A 224 12.92 9.75 -1.98
N ALA A 225 12.00 9.19 -1.18
CA ALA A 225 10.59 9.56 -1.22
C ALA A 225 10.39 11.01 -0.81
N GLN A 226 10.99 11.45 0.30
CA GLN A 226 10.92 12.83 0.78
C GLN A 226 11.53 13.83 -0.19
N ALA A 227 12.68 13.50 -0.79
CA ALA A 227 13.40 14.42 -1.67
C ALA A 227 12.82 14.47 -3.09
N GLY A 228 12.13 13.42 -3.54
CA GLY A 228 11.76 13.24 -4.95
C GLY A 228 10.38 12.63 -5.17
N ALA A 229 10.10 11.44 -4.64
CA ALA A 229 8.90 10.70 -5.04
C ALA A 229 7.58 11.37 -4.59
N LEU A 230 7.50 11.87 -3.35
CA LEU A 230 6.34 12.64 -2.87
C LEU A 230 6.10 13.90 -3.72
N PRO A 231 7.08 14.80 -3.88
CA PRO A 231 6.86 16.02 -4.64
C PRO A 231 6.55 15.76 -6.12
N GLN A 232 7.16 14.74 -6.73
CA GLN A 232 6.82 14.31 -8.09
C GLN A 232 5.38 13.78 -8.16
N THR A 233 4.97 12.96 -7.19
CA THR A 233 3.63 12.35 -7.17
C THR A 233 2.56 13.43 -6.97
N LEU A 234 2.76 14.41 -6.09
CA LEU A 234 1.86 15.55 -5.91
C LEU A 234 1.71 16.36 -7.21
N TYR A 235 2.80 16.65 -7.91
CA TYR A 235 2.76 17.37 -9.18
C TYR A 235 1.95 16.61 -10.24
N ASN A 236 2.25 15.32 -10.41
CA ASN A 236 1.55 14.47 -11.36
C ASN A 236 0.07 14.30 -11.01
N ALA A 237 -0.26 14.18 -9.71
CA ALA A 237 -1.64 14.18 -9.23
C ALA A 237 -2.36 15.47 -9.62
N GLY A 238 -1.72 16.62 -9.40
CA GLY A 238 -2.23 17.92 -9.81
C GLY A 238 -2.57 17.97 -11.30
N LEU A 239 -1.64 17.54 -12.17
CA LEU A 239 -1.87 17.49 -13.62
C LEU A 239 -3.03 16.55 -13.99
N ALA A 240 -3.10 15.36 -13.40
CA ALA A 240 -4.16 14.41 -13.66
C ALA A 240 -5.53 14.93 -13.21
N PHE A 241 -5.60 15.61 -12.06
CA PHE A 241 -6.82 16.23 -11.58
C PHE A 241 -7.30 17.36 -12.50
N VAL A 242 -6.40 18.15 -13.10
CA VAL A 242 -6.78 19.13 -14.14
C VAL A 242 -7.42 18.45 -15.34
N GLN A 243 -6.84 17.34 -15.84
CA GLN A 243 -7.40 16.59 -16.96
C GLN A 243 -8.79 15.99 -16.65
N GLN A 244 -9.03 15.66 -15.38
CA GLN A 244 -10.31 15.17 -14.88
C GLN A 244 -11.29 16.30 -14.52
N MET A 245 -10.93 17.57 -14.75
CA MET A 245 -11.71 18.76 -14.34
C MET A 245 -11.93 18.88 -12.82
N ARG A 246 -11.10 18.21 -12.02
CA ARG A 246 -11.12 18.24 -10.55
C ARG A 246 -10.23 19.36 -10.03
N PHE A 247 -10.54 20.59 -10.41
CA PHE A 247 -9.64 21.74 -10.24
C PHE A 247 -9.30 22.07 -8.78
N GLN A 248 -10.23 21.89 -7.84
CA GLN A 248 -9.93 22.11 -6.42
C GLN A 248 -8.84 21.16 -5.93
N GLN A 249 -8.97 19.87 -6.24
CA GLN A 249 -7.97 18.87 -5.83
C GLN A 249 -6.63 19.07 -6.54
N ALA A 250 -6.66 19.57 -7.78
CA ALA A 250 -5.44 19.96 -8.48
C ALA A 250 -4.71 21.10 -7.76
N ARG A 251 -5.46 22.13 -7.33
CA ARG A 251 -4.91 23.25 -6.55
C ARG A 251 -4.39 22.76 -5.21
N ASP A 252 -5.15 21.96 -4.48
CA ASP A 252 -4.75 21.45 -3.16
C ASP A 252 -3.41 20.69 -3.26
N ALA A 253 -3.29 19.75 -4.20
CA ALA A 253 -2.06 18.98 -4.40
C ALA A 253 -0.86 19.84 -4.83
N MET A 254 -1.07 20.82 -5.72
CA MET A 254 0.01 21.72 -6.16
C MET A 254 0.39 22.72 -5.07
N THR A 255 -0.56 23.19 -4.27
CA THR A 255 -0.29 24.09 -3.13
C THR A 255 0.47 23.35 -2.05
N GLU A 256 0.06 22.13 -1.69
CA GLU A 256 0.78 21.26 -0.76
C GLU A 256 2.24 21.06 -1.21
N LEU A 257 2.45 20.74 -2.48
CA LEU A 257 3.78 20.61 -3.08
C LEU A 257 4.63 21.88 -2.91
N VAL A 258 4.07 23.06 -3.19
CA VAL A 258 4.79 24.33 -3.05
C VAL A 258 5.08 24.67 -1.59
N THR A 259 4.17 24.36 -0.68
CA THR A 259 4.29 24.67 0.75
C THR A 259 5.27 23.73 1.46
N ASP A 260 5.14 22.42 1.23
CA ASP A 260 5.84 21.40 2.03
C ASP A 260 7.17 20.98 1.40
N TYR A 261 7.33 21.15 0.08
CA TYR A 261 8.55 20.79 -0.66
C TYR A 261 9.14 21.96 -1.48
N PRO A 262 9.26 23.18 -0.93
CA PRO A 262 9.53 24.41 -1.69
C PRO A 262 10.89 24.43 -2.43
N LYS A 263 11.84 23.57 -2.02
CA LYS A 263 13.19 23.50 -2.61
C LYS A 263 13.29 22.55 -3.80
N THR A 264 12.22 21.83 -4.13
CA THR A 264 12.22 20.83 -5.21
C THR A 264 11.94 21.49 -6.56
N THR A 265 12.44 20.87 -7.63
CA THR A 265 12.12 21.31 -9.00
C THR A 265 10.63 21.18 -9.31
N TRP A 266 9.95 20.19 -8.73
CA TRP A 266 8.51 19.98 -8.83
C TRP A 266 7.71 21.11 -8.19
N ALA A 267 8.14 21.63 -7.02
CA ALA A 267 7.53 22.81 -6.41
C ALA A 267 7.66 24.06 -7.30
N ALA A 268 8.80 24.25 -7.95
CA ALA A 268 8.95 25.34 -8.92
C ALA A 268 7.95 25.20 -10.09
N GLN A 269 7.79 23.99 -10.63
CA GLN A 269 6.82 23.71 -11.71
C GLN A 269 5.37 23.92 -11.26
N ALA A 270 5.00 23.40 -10.07
CA ALA A 270 3.68 23.59 -9.48
C ALA A 270 3.38 25.07 -9.23
N ASN A 271 4.35 25.81 -8.70
CA ASN A 271 4.20 27.25 -8.48
C ASN A 271 4.01 28.00 -9.81
N THR A 272 4.77 27.65 -10.86
CA THR A 272 4.55 28.20 -12.20
C THR A 272 3.15 27.88 -12.71
N ALA A 273 2.67 26.65 -12.57
CA ALA A 273 1.34 26.25 -13.01
C ALA A 273 0.22 27.00 -12.25
N LEU A 274 0.34 27.15 -10.94
CA LEU A 274 -0.62 27.87 -10.09
C LEU A 274 -0.72 29.37 -10.42
N HIS A 275 0.30 29.96 -11.03
CA HIS A 275 0.35 31.39 -11.38
C HIS A 275 0.31 31.64 -12.89
N ALA A 276 0.18 30.59 -13.70
CA ALA A 276 0.19 30.71 -15.16
C ALA A 276 -1.05 31.46 -15.66
N ASP A 277 -0.84 32.39 -16.60
CA ASP A 277 -1.94 33.04 -17.29
C ASP A 277 -2.86 32.00 -17.92
N GLN A 278 -4.16 32.12 -17.64
CA GLN A 278 -5.19 31.19 -18.09
C GLN A 278 -6.30 31.94 -18.85
N PRO A 279 -7.03 31.25 -19.74
CA PRO A 279 -8.05 31.90 -20.53
C PRO A 279 -9.22 32.33 -19.65
N LEU A 280 -9.46 33.64 -19.62
CA LEU A 280 -10.74 34.20 -19.24
C LEU A 280 -11.57 34.39 -20.51
N THR A 281 -12.75 33.78 -20.51
CA THR A 281 -13.78 34.03 -21.54
C THR A 281 -14.94 34.78 -20.91
N GLY A 282 -15.68 35.52 -21.73
CA GLY A 282 -16.94 36.06 -21.26
C GLY A 282 -17.78 36.64 -22.36
N THR A 283 -18.95 37.13 -21.98
CA THR A 283 -19.90 37.76 -22.91
C THR A 283 -20.36 39.08 -22.32
N LEU A 284 -20.28 40.14 -23.11
CA LEU A 284 -20.81 41.45 -22.77
C LEU A 284 -22.25 41.55 -23.28
N VAL A 285 -23.19 41.82 -22.38
CA VAL A 285 -24.63 41.92 -22.68
C VAL A 285 -25.21 43.23 -22.16
N LEU A 286 -26.30 43.68 -22.78
CA LEU A 286 -26.98 44.90 -22.36
C LEU A 286 -27.45 44.83 -20.90
N SER A 287 -28.26 43.81 -20.56
CA SER A 287 -28.74 43.57 -19.20
C SER A 287 -28.81 42.06 -18.92
N ASP A 288 -28.79 41.69 -17.63
CA ASP A 288 -28.96 40.28 -17.22
C ASP A 288 -30.38 39.75 -17.46
N GLN A 289 -31.39 40.63 -17.46
CA GLN A 289 -32.79 40.25 -17.67
C GLN A 289 -33.10 40.01 -19.16
N THR A 290 -32.44 40.76 -20.04
CA THR A 290 -32.57 40.66 -21.50
C THR A 290 -31.18 40.65 -22.13
N PRO A 291 -30.51 39.47 -22.19
CA PRO A 291 -29.12 39.36 -22.58
C PRO A 291 -28.95 39.57 -24.09
N THR A 292 -28.91 40.83 -24.49
CA THR A 292 -28.63 41.25 -25.87
C THR A 292 -27.14 41.52 -26.01
N PRO A 293 -26.42 40.80 -26.90
CA PRO A 293 -24.97 40.96 -27.03
C PRO A 293 -24.52 42.37 -27.41
N VAL A 294 -23.42 42.82 -26.82
CA VAL A 294 -22.77 44.10 -27.15
C VAL A 294 -21.51 43.83 -27.97
N ALA A 295 -21.61 43.98 -29.29
CA ALA A 295 -20.54 43.74 -30.23
C ALA A 295 -19.52 44.89 -30.35
N ASN A 296 -18.32 44.56 -30.83
CA ASN A 296 -17.25 45.51 -31.19
C ASN A 296 -16.89 46.50 -30.07
N ARG A 297 -16.86 45.99 -28.84
CA ARG A 297 -16.66 46.79 -27.64
C ARG A 297 -15.30 46.49 -27.04
N LEU A 298 -14.51 47.52 -26.77
CA LEU A 298 -13.27 47.39 -26.02
C LEU A 298 -13.61 47.10 -24.55
N VAL A 299 -13.09 45.99 -24.03
CA VAL A 299 -13.21 45.55 -22.65
C VAL A 299 -11.85 45.65 -21.99
N ARG A 300 -11.82 46.13 -20.74
CA ARG A 300 -10.64 46.19 -19.88
C ARG A 300 -10.89 45.41 -18.61
N ILE A 301 -9.87 44.71 -18.16
CA ILE A 301 -9.86 44.01 -16.88
C ILE A 301 -8.68 44.52 -16.07
N ALA A 302 -8.97 45.20 -14.97
CA ALA A 302 -7.97 45.79 -14.09
C ALA A 302 -7.66 44.85 -12.92
N THR A 303 -6.37 44.59 -12.68
CA THR A 303 -5.92 43.76 -11.55
C THR A 303 -5.86 44.52 -10.22
N HIS A 304 -5.89 45.85 -10.28
CA HIS A 304 -5.92 46.72 -9.11
C HIS A 304 -6.94 47.82 -9.36
N TRP A 305 -7.81 48.04 -8.39
CA TRP A 305 -8.77 49.12 -8.41
C TRP A 305 -9.25 49.41 -6.99
N LYS A 306 -9.83 50.59 -6.80
CA LYS A 306 -10.50 50.98 -5.56
C LYS A 306 -11.67 51.92 -5.85
N ILE A 307 -12.62 51.99 -4.92
CA ILE A 307 -13.64 53.03 -4.94
C ILE A 307 -13.07 54.31 -4.36
N VAL A 308 -13.22 55.42 -5.09
CA VAL A 308 -12.73 56.74 -4.66
C VAL A 308 -13.87 57.67 -4.24
N LYS A 309 -15.06 57.49 -4.80
CA LYS A 309 -16.32 58.19 -4.47
C LYS A 309 -17.49 57.28 -4.86
N PRO A 310 -18.73 57.54 -4.38
CA PRO A 310 -19.90 56.83 -4.86
C PRO A 310 -19.94 56.75 -6.39
N HIS A 311 -20.14 55.55 -6.94
CA HIS A 311 -20.18 55.27 -8.38
C HIS A 311 -18.90 55.62 -9.16
N THR A 312 -17.77 55.80 -8.47
CA THR A 312 -16.50 56.21 -9.08
C THR A 312 -15.37 55.30 -8.60
N TYR A 313 -14.66 54.68 -9.56
CA TYR A 313 -13.50 53.85 -9.30
C TYR A 313 -12.21 54.50 -9.82
N ASP A 314 -11.08 54.07 -9.28
CA ASP A 314 -9.73 54.35 -9.75
C ASP A 314 -9.04 53.00 -9.98
N ASP A 315 -8.60 52.73 -11.20
CA ASP A 315 -7.91 51.51 -11.64
C ASP A 315 -6.42 51.73 -11.93
N SER A 316 -5.86 52.85 -11.46
CA SER A 316 -4.43 53.15 -11.57
C SER A 316 -3.57 52.25 -10.66
N GLY A 317 -2.33 51.98 -11.08
CA GLY A 317 -1.34 51.24 -10.27
C GLY A 317 -1.33 49.72 -10.46
N GLY A 318 -2.25 49.16 -11.25
CA GLY A 318 -2.27 47.75 -11.65
C GLY A 318 -1.96 47.50 -13.12
N LYS A 319 -1.84 46.22 -13.49
CA LYS A 319 -1.82 45.82 -14.91
C LYS A 319 -3.25 45.83 -15.43
N ILE A 320 -3.44 46.42 -16.61
CA ILE A 320 -4.72 46.42 -17.30
C ILE A 320 -4.59 45.48 -18.50
N TYR A 321 -5.48 44.50 -18.55
CA TYR A 321 -5.64 43.59 -19.68
C TYR A 321 -6.77 44.11 -20.55
N SER A 322 -6.64 44.00 -21.87
CA SER A 322 -7.65 44.50 -22.79
C SER A 322 -7.92 43.51 -23.91
N THR A 323 -9.16 43.52 -24.39
CA THR A 323 -9.63 42.70 -25.50
C THR A 323 -10.87 43.36 -26.11
N SER A 324 -11.36 42.86 -27.23
CA SER A 324 -12.59 43.36 -27.86
C SER A 324 -13.64 42.27 -27.97
N THR A 325 -14.90 42.64 -27.88
CA THR A 325 -16.01 41.71 -28.11
C THR A 325 -16.21 41.42 -29.60
N ASP A 326 -16.52 40.17 -29.92
CA ASP A 326 -16.93 39.74 -31.26
C ASP A 326 -18.37 40.17 -31.59
N ALA A 327 -18.88 39.79 -32.77
CA ALA A 327 -20.24 40.10 -33.21
C ALA A 327 -21.34 39.51 -32.30
N LYS A 328 -21.00 38.51 -31.48
CA LYS A 328 -21.88 37.86 -30.50
C LYS A 328 -21.59 38.36 -29.07
N GLY A 329 -20.85 39.45 -28.91
CA GLY A 329 -20.51 40.02 -27.61
C GLY A 329 -19.47 39.23 -26.82
N ASN A 330 -18.88 38.17 -27.38
CA ASN A 330 -17.93 37.33 -26.65
C ASN A 330 -16.55 37.96 -26.66
N PHE A 331 -15.83 37.81 -25.56
CA PHE A 331 -14.43 38.20 -25.44
C PHE A 331 -13.59 37.07 -24.85
N LYS A 332 -12.29 37.11 -25.15
CA LYS A 332 -11.28 36.22 -24.59
C LYS A 332 -10.02 37.01 -24.29
N VAL A 333 -9.40 36.72 -23.15
CA VAL A 333 -8.14 37.33 -22.71
C VAL A 333 -7.39 36.34 -21.83
N MET A 334 -6.06 36.36 -21.90
CA MET A 334 -5.20 35.54 -21.02
C MET A 334 -4.87 36.38 -19.78
N MET A 335 -5.14 35.83 -18.59
CA MET A 335 -4.96 36.54 -17.34
C MET A 335 -4.46 35.62 -16.24
N PRO A 336 -3.62 36.11 -15.31
CA PRO A 336 -3.17 35.33 -14.18
C PRO A 336 -4.35 35.03 -13.25
N PRO A 337 -4.27 33.96 -12.45
CA PRO A 337 -5.19 33.73 -11.36
C PRO A 337 -5.18 34.88 -10.36
N GLY A 338 -6.34 35.18 -9.80
CA GLY A 338 -6.50 36.27 -8.84
C GLY A 338 -7.95 36.53 -8.49
N GLN A 339 -8.17 37.45 -7.57
CA GLN A 339 -9.49 37.81 -7.08
C GLN A 339 -9.72 39.30 -7.27
N ASN A 340 -11.00 39.69 -7.25
CA ASN A 340 -11.42 41.09 -7.30
C ASN A 340 -10.88 41.82 -8.54
N TYR A 341 -10.89 41.17 -9.70
CA TYR A 341 -10.59 41.89 -10.94
C TYR A 341 -11.82 42.67 -11.38
N LEU A 342 -11.64 43.94 -11.73
CA LEU A 342 -12.74 44.78 -12.20
C LEU A 342 -12.82 44.75 -13.72
N ILE A 343 -14.01 44.44 -14.24
CA ILE A 343 -14.29 44.51 -15.67
C ILE A 343 -14.97 45.84 -15.99
N THR A 344 -14.43 46.52 -17.00
CA THR A 344 -14.95 47.77 -17.54
C THR A 344 -15.04 47.69 -19.07
N TRP A 345 -15.90 48.49 -19.68
CA TRP A 345 -16.02 48.56 -21.14
C TRP A 345 -16.08 50.01 -21.62
N TRP A 346 -15.69 50.22 -22.87
CA TRP A 346 -15.69 51.53 -23.51
C TRP A 346 -17.10 52.00 -23.87
N ASP A 347 -17.64 52.96 -23.12
CA ASP A 347 -18.89 53.63 -23.46
C ASP A 347 -18.62 54.76 -24.47
N PRO A 348 -19.14 54.66 -25.71
CA PRO A 348 -18.86 55.65 -26.75
C PRO A 348 -19.65 56.94 -26.53
N THR A 349 -20.74 56.89 -25.75
CA THR A 349 -21.57 58.07 -25.44
C THR A 349 -20.87 58.96 -24.40
N ARG A 350 -20.12 58.34 -23.49
CA ARG A 350 -19.38 59.03 -22.42
C ARG A 350 -17.90 59.23 -22.75
N SER A 351 -17.40 58.63 -23.84
CA SER A 351 -15.99 58.60 -24.23
C SER A 351 -15.07 58.16 -23.08
N THR A 352 -15.49 57.16 -22.30
CA THR A 352 -14.74 56.65 -21.14
C THR A 352 -15.03 55.18 -20.87
N PHE A 353 -14.21 54.54 -20.04
CA PHE A 353 -14.49 53.21 -19.50
C PHE A 353 -15.49 53.31 -18.35
N VAL A 354 -16.45 52.39 -18.33
CA VAL A 354 -17.49 52.33 -17.31
C VAL A 354 -17.66 50.91 -16.78
N THR A 355 -18.27 50.81 -15.61
CA THR A 355 -18.77 49.57 -15.01
C THR A 355 -20.14 49.83 -14.38
N THR A 356 -20.91 48.79 -14.09
CA THR A 356 -22.18 48.89 -13.36
C THR A 356 -21.96 48.75 -11.86
N PHE A 357 -22.80 49.43 -11.08
CA PHE A 357 -22.77 49.44 -9.62
C PHE A 357 -24.08 48.90 -9.06
N LEU A 358 -24.00 47.98 -8.09
CA LEU A 358 -25.15 47.47 -7.34
C LEU A 358 -25.59 48.46 -6.26
N SER A 359 -24.63 49.20 -5.71
CA SER A 359 -24.80 50.26 -4.72
C SER A 359 -23.63 51.24 -4.84
N ASP A 360 -23.66 52.34 -4.08
CA ASP A 360 -22.67 53.41 -4.11
C ASP A 360 -21.21 52.93 -4.21
N ASN A 361 -20.86 51.82 -3.56
CA ASN A 361 -19.47 51.34 -3.43
C ASN A 361 -19.24 49.90 -3.92
N VAL A 362 -20.21 49.28 -4.60
CA VAL A 362 -20.10 47.86 -5.01
C VAL A 362 -20.28 47.75 -6.52
N PRO A 363 -19.19 47.63 -7.30
CA PRO A 363 -19.30 47.32 -8.71
C PRO A 363 -19.76 45.87 -8.89
N VAL A 364 -20.65 45.67 -9.86
CA VAL A 364 -21.28 44.37 -10.17
C VAL A 364 -20.29 43.43 -10.86
N ASN A 365 -19.51 43.97 -11.79
CA ASN A 365 -18.68 43.17 -12.69
C ASN A 365 -17.28 42.93 -12.13
N GLN A 366 -17.23 42.23 -10.99
CA GLN A 366 -15.99 41.70 -10.42
C GLN A 366 -15.84 40.23 -10.76
N ILE A 367 -14.60 39.79 -11.01
CA ILE A 367 -14.31 38.39 -11.31
C ILE A 367 -13.16 37.84 -10.46
N THR A 368 -13.31 36.58 -10.09
CA THR A 368 -12.25 35.73 -9.55
C THR A 368 -11.85 34.70 -10.60
N ILE A 369 -10.54 34.60 -10.84
CA ILE A 369 -9.92 33.61 -11.71
C ILE A 369 -9.19 32.63 -10.80
N ASN A 370 -9.78 31.45 -10.59
CA ASN A 370 -9.16 30.40 -9.80
C ASN A 370 -8.04 29.73 -10.61
N ALA A 371 -6.90 29.45 -9.96
CA ALA A 371 -5.80 28.76 -10.62
C ALA A 371 -6.23 27.39 -11.17
N LEU A 372 -5.63 27.02 -12.32
CA LEU A 372 -5.82 25.74 -13.01
C LEU A 372 -7.23 25.49 -13.57
N GLU A 373 -8.13 26.48 -13.47
CA GLU A 373 -9.56 26.36 -13.79
C GLU A 373 -9.96 27.41 -14.83
N PRO A 374 -10.39 27.02 -16.05
CA PRO A 374 -10.85 28.00 -17.03
C PRO A 374 -11.95 28.90 -16.46
N ALA A 375 -11.80 30.23 -16.63
CA ALA A 375 -12.75 31.19 -16.09
C ALA A 375 -13.74 31.67 -17.17
N HIS A 376 -15.01 31.81 -16.77
CA HIS A 376 -16.06 32.36 -17.61
C HIS A 376 -16.89 33.40 -16.84
N THR A 377 -17.31 34.47 -17.52
CA THR A 377 -18.16 35.51 -16.91
C THR A 377 -19.15 36.12 -17.91
N THR A 378 -20.28 36.59 -17.41
CA THR A 378 -21.21 37.46 -18.15
C THR A 378 -21.15 38.84 -17.53
N VAL A 379 -21.02 39.86 -18.38
CA VAL A 379 -20.87 41.26 -17.97
C VAL A 379 -22.09 42.01 -18.47
N ALA A 380 -22.92 42.51 -17.55
CA ALA A 380 -24.08 43.34 -17.89
C ALA A 380 -23.73 44.83 -17.86
N THR A 381 -24.21 45.56 -18.88
CA THR A 381 -23.94 46.99 -19.02
C THR A 381 -24.95 47.91 -18.33
N SER A 382 -26.10 47.39 -17.90
CA SER A 382 -27.19 48.16 -17.26
C SER A 382 -27.79 47.44 -16.06
#